data_AF-R6N9G5-F1
#
_entry.id   AF-R6N9G5-F1
#
_cell.length_a   1.000
_cell.length_b   1.000
_cell.length_c   1.000
_cell.angle_alpha   90.00
_cell.angle_beta   90.00
_cell.angle_gamma   90.00
#
_symmetry.space_group_name_H-M   'P 1'
#
loop_
_entity.id
_entity.type
_entity.pdbx_description
1 polymer ?
#
loop_
_entity_poly.entity_id
_entity_poly.type
_entity_poly.pdbx_seq_one_letter_code
_entity_poly.pdbx_strand_id
1 'polypeptide(L)'
;MKPVAKECYRVLKKEKFCAILMGDTRQKGHMIPMSFEVMKIFQDAGFTLKELIIKEQHNCRATGYWKTNSVKYNFLLIAHEYLFVFHKI
;
A
#
# COMPACT_ATOMS: atom_id res chain seq x y z
N MET A 1 -4.80 9.77 7.07
CA MET A 1 -5.13 8.35 7.33
C MET A 1 -5.46 8.00 8.77
N LYS A 2 -4.85 8.60 9.81
CA LYS A 2 -5.17 8.27 11.22
C LYS A 2 -6.67 8.30 11.58
N PRO A 3 -7.48 9.31 11.18
CA PRO A 3 -8.91 9.32 11.48
C PRO A 3 -9.66 8.15 10.83
N VAL A 4 -9.29 7.81 9.58
CA VAL A 4 -9.88 6.70 8.83
C VAL A 4 -9.57 5.37 9.51
N ALA A 5 -8.32 5.13 9.90
CA ALA A 5 -7.93 3.88 10.57
C ALA A 5 -8.69 3.67 11.89
N LYS A 6 -8.82 4.72 12.71
CA LYS A 6 -9.60 4.70 13.95
C LYS A 6 -11.07 4.38 13.68
N GLU A 7 -11.65 4.99 12.65
CA GLU A 7 -13.05 4.78 12.32
C GLU A 7 -13.30 3.37 11.75
N CYS A 8 -12.42 2.87 10.88
CA CYS A 8 -12.43 1.49 10.41
C CYS A 8 -12.39 0.50 11.58
N TYR A 9 -11.51 0.74 12.57
CA TYR A 9 -11.43 -0.10 13.76
C TYR A 9 -12.70 -0.02 14.60
N ARG A 10 -13.27 1.18 14.79
CA ARG A 10 -14.48 1.41 15.58
C ARG A 10 -15.68 0.64 15.03
N VAL A 11 -15.89 0.68 13.71
CA VAL A 11 -17.09 0.09 13.07
C VAL A 11 -16.97 -1.40 12.81
N LEU A 12 -15.76 -1.93 12.64
CA LEU A 12 -15.56 -3.35 12.36
C LEU A 12 -15.90 -4.20 13.59
N LYS A 13 -16.64 -5.29 13.40
CA LYS A 13 -16.94 -6.25 14.48
C LYS A 13 -15.66 -7.00 14.90
N LYS A 14 -15.63 -7.50 16.14
CA LYS A 14 -14.57 -8.39 16.63
C LYS A 14 -14.46 -9.65 15.76
N GLU A 15 -13.26 -10.21 15.64
CA GLU A 15 -12.93 -11.39 14.82
C GLU A 15 -13.19 -11.21 13.32
N LYS A 16 -13.10 -9.97 12.83
CA LYS A 16 -13.28 -9.63 11.40
C LYS A 16 -12.05 -8.97 10.82
N PHE A 17 -12.00 -8.93 9.50
CA PHE A 17 -10.86 -8.50 8.73
C PHE A 17 -11.08 -7.15 8.03
N CYS A 18 -10.01 -6.38 7.91
CA CYS A 18 -9.93 -5.17 7.11
C CYS A 18 -8.79 -5.33 6.10
N ALA A 19 -9.09 -5.25 4.81
CA ALA A 19 -8.10 -5.38 3.74
C ALA A 19 -7.86 -4.02 3.07
N ILE A 20 -6.60 -3.66 2.85
CA ILE A 20 -6.21 -2.36 2.28
C ILE A 20 -5.15 -2.59 1.21
N LEU A 21 -5.47 -2.20 -0.02
CA LEU A 21 -4.53 -2.18 -1.13
C LEU A 21 -3.83 -0.82 -1.17
N MET A 22 -2.51 -0.83 -1.15
CA MET A 22 -1.66 0.36 -1.13
C MET A 22 -0.56 0.25 -2.19
N GLY A 23 -0.36 1.34 -2.93
CA GLY A 23 0.78 1.52 -3.81
C GLY A 23 1.77 2.51 -3.22
N ASP A 24 3.06 2.24 -3.42
CA ASP A 24 4.10 3.22 -3.15
C ASP A 24 4.20 4.24 -4.29
N THR A 25 4.76 5.40 -3.98
CA THR A 25 4.98 6.45 -4.98
C THR A 25 6.45 6.76 -5.13
N ARG A 26 6.79 7.56 -6.15
CA ARG A 26 8.13 8.04 -6.38
C ARG A 26 8.13 9.55 -6.47
N GLN A 27 9.10 10.17 -5.81
CA GLN A 27 9.34 11.60 -5.90
C GLN A 27 10.83 11.85 -6.15
N LYS A 28 11.16 12.68 -7.13
CA LYS A 28 12.56 13.03 -7.49
C LYS A 28 13.48 11.81 -7.69
N GLY A 29 12.96 10.71 -8.25
CA GLY A 29 13.73 9.47 -8.47
C GLY A 29 13.78 8.51 -7.28
N HIS A 30 13.33 8.91 -6.09
CA HIS A 30 13.38 8.10 -4.88
C HIS A 30 12.01 7.49 -4.54
N MET A 31 12.01 6.22 -4.14
CA MET A 31 10.81 5.52 -3.67
C MET A 31 10.36 6.12 -2.33
N ILE A 32 9.05 6.36 -2.20
CA ILE A 32 8.41 6.75 -0.96
C ILE A 32 7.53 5.58 -0.50
N PRO A 33 7.90 4.87 0.57
CA PRO A 33 7.22 3.66 1.05
C PRO A 33 5.95 3.97 1.86
N MET A 34 5.03 4.74 1.26
CA MET A 34 3.79 5.19 1.93
C MET A 34 2.91 4.02 2.40
N SER A 35 2.97 2.87 1.71
CA SER A 35 2.19 1.68 2.06
C SER A 35 2.51 1.21 3.47
N PHE A 36 3.79 1.22 3.86
CA PHE A 36 4.23 0.80 5.19
C PHE A 36 3.89 1.82 6.27
N GLU A 37 3.83 3.12 5.93
CA GLU A 37 3.32 4.13 6.87
C GLU A 37 1.83 3.92 7.15
N VAL A 38 1.04 3.63 6.12
CA VAL A 38 -0.38 3.28 6.30
C VAL A 38 -0.53 2.00 7.11
N MET A 39 0.30 0.98 6.85
CA MET A 39 0.30 -0.26 7.63
C MET A 39 0.50 0.03 9.12
N LYS A 40 1.51 0.84 9.48
CA LYS A 40 1.76 1.25 10.87
C LYS A 40 0.58 2.02 11.48
N ILE A 41 -0.01 2.95 10.73
CA ILE A 41 -1.18 3.72 11.20
C ILE A 41 -2.37 2.80 11.55
N PHE A 42 -2.59 1.72 10.78
CA PHE A 42 -3.65 0.75 11.09
C PHE A 42 -3.29 -0.12 12.28
N GLN A 43 -2.03 -0.51 12.44
CA GLN A 43 -1.55 -1.19 13.64
C GLN A 43 -1.73 -0.32 14.90
N ASP A 44 -1.35 0.96 14.83
CA ASP A 44 -1.53 1.94 15.92
C ASP A 44 -3.01 2.17 16.27
N ALA A 45 -3.94 1.92 15.34
CA ALA A 45 -5.38 2.00 15.59
C ALA A 45 -5.94 0.78 16.35
N GLY A 46 -5.16 -0.29 16.50
CA GLY A 46 -5.52 -1.51 17.23
C GLY A 46 -5.63 -2.76 16.37
N PHE A 47 -5.45 -2.67 15.05
CA PHE A 47 -5.45 -3.84 14.18
C PHE A 47 -4.18 -4.67 14.31
N THR A 48 -4.30 -5.99 14.17
CA THR A 48 -3.13 -6.88 14.02
C THR A 48 -2.93 -7.22 12.55
N LEU A 49 -1.72 -7.10 12.02
CA LEU A 49 -1.42 -7.51 10.65
C LEU A 49 -1.46 -9.04 10.58
N LYS A 50 -2.36 -9.58 9.76
CA LYS A 50 -2.52 -11.02 9.54
C LYS A 50 -1.73 -11.50 8.32
N GLU A 51 -1.88 -10.80 7.18
CA GLU A 51 -1.15 -11.11 5.95
C GLU A 51 -0.61 -9.83 5.30
N LEU A 52 0.58 -9.95 4.69
CA LEU A 52 1.16 -8.97 3.79
C LEU A 52 1.30 -9.63 2.41
N ILE A 53 0.41 -9.26 1.50
CA ILE A 53 0.37 -9.84 0.15
C ILE A 53 1.00 -8.85 -0.82
N ILE A 54 1.89 -9.33 -1.67
CA ILE A 54 2.45 -8.54 -2.78
C ILE A 54 1.65 -8.86 -4.03
N LYS A 55 0.95 -7.86 -4.56
CA LYS A 55 0.22 -7.95 -5.82
C LYS A 55 1.11 -7.42 -6.93
N GLU A 56 1.66 -8.32 -7.74
CA GLU A 56 2.32 -7.96 -8.99
C GLU A 56 1.28 -7.42 -9.98
N GLN A 57 1.62 -6.32 -10.67
CA GLN A 57 0.80 -5.70 -11.68
C GLN A 57 0.99 -6.42 -13.02
N HIS A 58 0.14 -7.40 -13.31
CA HIS A 58 0.06 -8.02 -14.64
C HIS A 58 -0.84 -7.19 -15.57
N ASN A 59 -0.46 -7.07 -16.85
CA ASN A 59 -1.20 -6.35 -17.89
C ASN A 59 -1.38 -4.84 -17.70
N CYS A 60 -0.65 -4.21 -16.77
CA CYS A 60 -0.56 -2.76 -16.72
C CYS A 60 0.27 -2.25 -17.91
N ARG A 61 -0.38 -1.55 -18.85
CA ARG A 61 0.34 -0.80 -19.89
C ARG A 61 0.94 0.44 -19.25
N ALA A 62 2.24 0.41 -18.97
CA ALA A 62 2.97 1.63 -18.67
C ALA A 62 2.73 2.60 -19.83
N THR A 63 2.21 3.79 -19.54
CA THR A 63 2.13 4.84 -20.56
C THR A 63 3.54 5.08 -21.09
N GLY A 64 3.71 5.26 -22.41
CA GLY A 64 5.04 5.40 -23.02
C GLY A 64 5.92 6.48 -22.37
N TYR A 65 5.27 7.45 -21.72
CA TYR A 65 5.87 8.46 -20.85
C TYR A 65 6.78 7.86 -19.77
N TRP A 66 6.30 6.90 -18.97
CA TRP A 66 7.08 6.35 -17.85
C TRP A 66 8.22 5.45 -18.31
N LYS A 67 8.00 4.68 -19.39
CA LYS A 67 9.05 3.83 -19.99
C LYS A 67 10.20 4.65 -20.58
N THR A 68 9.89 5.79 -21.19
CA THR A 68 10.92 6.70 -21.75
C THR A 68 11.67 7.42 -20.63
N ASN A 69 10.95 7.91 -19.62
CA ASN A 69 11.53 8.60 -18.49
C ASN A 69 12.35 7.69 -17.57
N SER A 70 11.97 6.42 -17.41
CA SER A 70 12.73 5.46 -16.58
C SER A 70 14.13 5.22 -17.14
N VAL A 71 14.26 5.15 -18.46
CA VAL A 71 15.56 5.06 -19.15
C VAL A 71 16.30 6.39 -19.04
N LYS A 72 15.63 7.52 -19.34
CA LYS A 72 16.25 8.86 -19.31
C LYS A 72 16.80 9.26 -17.93
N TYR A 73 16.06 8.96 -16.87
CA TYR A 73 16.40 9.35 -15.49
C TYR A 73 16.90 8.17 -14.64
N ASN A 74 17.24 7.05 -15.28
CA ASN A 74 17.82 5.85 -14.67
C ASN A 74 17.11 5.38 -13.39
N PHE A 75 15.85 4.97 -13.52
CA PHE A 75 15.09 4.39 -12.41
C PHE A 75 14.26 3.17 -12.84
N LEU A 76 13.90 2.31 -11.88
CA LEU A 76 13.08 1.11 -12.13
C LEU A 76 11.59 1.41 -12.03
N LEU A 77 10.74 0.87 -12.89
CA LEU A 77 9.29 1.05 -12.77
C LEU A 77 8.74 0.32 -11.52
N ILE A 78 7.71 0.89 -10.90
CA ILE A 78 6.97 0.21 -9.83
C ILE A 78 6.04 -0.79 -10.52
N ALA A 79 6.13 -2.06 -10.12
CA ALA A 79 5.38 -3.16 -10.74
C ALA A 79 4.53 -3.92 -9.71
N HIS A 80 4.41 -3.41 -8.48
CA HIS A 80 3.70 -4.08 -7.41
C HIS A 80 2.94 -3.12 -6.51
N GLU A 81 1.94 -3.67 -5.84
CA GLU A 81 1.18 -3.03 -4.77
C GLU A 81 1.16 -3.97 -3.55
N TYR A 82 1.00 -3.42 -2.35
CA TYR A 82 0.84 -4.19 -1.12
C TYR A 82 -0.63 -4.29 -0.76
N LEU A 83 -1.13 -5.51 -0.57
CA LEU A 83 -2.42 -5.77 0.03
C LEU A 83 -2.20 -6.23 1.48
N PHE A 84 -2.48 -5.35 2.42
CA PHE A 84 -2.42 -5.67 3.84
C PHE A 84 -3.77 -6.21 4.29
N VAL A 85 -3.76 -7.35 4.97
CA VAL A 85 -4.94 -7.93 5.62
C VAL A 85 -4.77 -7.81 7.12
N PHE A 86 -5.63 -7.01 7.74
CA PHE A 86 -5.67 -6.76 9.17
C PHE A 86 -6.78 -7.57 9.84
N HIS A 87 -6.52 -8.03 11.06
CA HIS A 87 -7.49 -8.69 11.92
C HIS A 87 -7.80 -7.82 13.14
N LYS A 88 -9.08 -7.65 13.45
CA LYS A 88 -9.53 -7.07 14.71
C LYS A 88 -9.77 -8.21 15.71
N ILE A 89 -8.77 -8.42 16.57
CA ILE A 89 -8.83 -9.34 17.71
C ILE A 89 -9.74 -8.75 18.80
#